data_AF-A0A533Z7E4-F1
#
_entry.id   AF-A0A533Z7E4-F1
#
_cell.length_a   1.000
_cell.length_b   1.000
_cell.length_c   1.000
_cell.angle_alpha   90.00
_cell.angle_beta   90.00
_cell.angle_gamma   90.00
#
_symmetry.space_group_name_H-M   'P 1'
#
loop_
_entity.id
_entity.type
_entity.pdbx_description
1 polymer ?
#
loop_
_entity_poly.entity_id
_entity_poly.type
_entity_poly.pdbx_seq_one_letter_code
_entity_poly.pdbx_strand_id
1 'polypeptide(L)'
;MSDDEIEKDFEIYKILLDLWSKENPIKTTKLQVLLVVNGLLVSAINVSGGGFTQKQWFVYLAGGVFNLIWTFSIGRTALFQESWQMKLDELRKRHPDDLRFSILETAEYRQQAAGVLRAFGCIPSRWYLLFSPFIFATTWFLVLLLKHP
;
A
#
# COMPACT_ATOMS: atom_id res chain seq x y z
N MET A 1 -16.70 -20.28 -27.64
CA MET A 1 -17.01 -20.18 -26.20
C MET A 1 -18.49 -20.01 -26.07
N SER A 2 -19.15 -20.69 -25.13
CA SER A 2 -20.61 -20.51 -24.97
C SER A 2 -20.91 -19.20 -24.25
N ASP A 3 -22.11 -18.66 -24.46
CA ASP A 3 -22.57 -17.45 -23.76
C ASP A 3 -22.55 -17.64 -22.23
N ASP A 4 -22.83 -18.87 -21.77
CA ASP A 4 -22.74 -19.25 -20.35
C ASP A 4 -21.31 -19.14 -19.78
N GLU A 5 -20.29 -19.50 -20.58
CA GLU A 5 -18.88 -19.37 -20.18
C GLU A 5 -18.46 -17.90 -20.08
N ILE A 6 -18.92 -17.06 -21.01
CA ILE A 6 -18.67 -15.61 -20.99
C ILE A 6 -19.30 -15.00 -19.74
N GLU A 7 -20.56 -15.33 -19.44
CA GLU A 7 -21.26 -14.76 -18.30
C GLU A 7 -20.63 -15.17 -16.96
N LYS A 8 -20.19 -16.44 -16.85
CA LYS A 8 -19.46 -16.91 -15.67
C LYS A 8 -18.13 -16.16 -15.49
N ASP A 9 -17.37 -15.98 -16.56
CA ASP A 9 -16.12 -15.22 -16.51
C ASP A 9 -16.37 -13.75 -16.15
N PHE A 10 -17.49 -13.18 -16.60
CA PHE A 10 -17.90 -11.81 -16.27
C PHE A 10 -18.30 -11.66 -14.80
N GLU A 11 -18.98 -12.65 -14.21
CA GLU A 11 -19.24 -12.68 -12.77
C GLU A 11 -17.95 -12.74 -11.95
N ILE A 12 -16.99 -13.58 -12.36
CA ILE A 12 -15.67 -13.64 -11.72
C ILE A 12 -14.95 -12.29 -11.84
N TYR A 13 -15.01 -11.66 -13.03
CA TYR A 13 -14.41 -10.35 -13.26
C TYR A 13 -14.98 -9.29 -12.32
N LYS A 14 -16.31 -9.23 -12.15
CA LYS A 14 -16.98 -8.30 -11.22
C LYS A 14 -16.52 -8.51 -9.77
N ILE A 15 -16.43 -9.76 -9.31
CA ILE A 15 -15.95 -10.09 -7.96
C ILE A 15 -14.50 -9.65 -7.78
N LEU A 16 -13.63 -9.95 -8.74
CA LEU A 16 -12.22 -9.56 -8.69
C LEU A 16 -12.04 -8.04 -8.70
N LEU A 17 -12.84 -7.34 -9.49
CA LEU A 17 -12.83 -5.87 -9.55
C LEU A 17 -13.28 -5.24 -8.22
N ASP A 18 -14.32 -5.79 -7.60
CA ASP A 18 -14.78 -5.37 -6.28
C ASP A 18 -13.70 -5.60 -5.22
N LEU A 19 -13.09 -6.79 -5.17
CA LEU A 19 -11.97 -7.10 -4.26
C LEU A 19 -10.81 -6.12 -4.47
N TRP A 20 -10.37 -5.93 -5.71
CA TRP A 20 -9.30 -4.99 -6.05
C TRP A 20 -9.62 -3.55 -5.62
N SER A 21 -10.85 -3.10 -5.81
CA SER A 21 -11.29 -1.77 -5.41
C SER A 21 -11.26 -1.58 -3.88
N LYS A 22 -11.63 -2.62 -3.13
CA LYS A 22 -11.69 -2.61 -1.66
C LYS A 22 -10.32 -2.53 -0.99
N GLU A 23 -9.23 -2.91 -1.65
CA GLU A 23 -7.88 -2.75 -1.07
C GLU A 23 -7.38 -1.31 -1.09
N ASN A 24 -7.92 -0.44 -1.95
CA ASN A 24 -7.55 0.98 -1.99
C ASN A 24 -7.78 1.70 -0.65
N PRO A 25 -8.99 1.67 -0.05
CA PRO A 25 -9.21 2.26 1.27
C PRO A 25 -8.41 1.55 2.37
N ILE A 26 -8.21 0.22 2.31
CA ILE A 26 -7.42 -0.53 3.29
C ILE A 26 -5.96 -0.01 3.35
N LYS A 27 -5.34 0.21 2.19
CA LYS A 27 -3.97 0.78 2.10
C LYS A 27 -3.90 2.18 2.72
N THR A 28 -4.88 3.03 2.42
CA THR A 28 -4.95 4.39 2.97
C THR A 28 -5.09 4.36 4.49
N THR A 29 -5.99 3.54 5.02
CA THR A 29 -6.17 3.38 6.48
C THR A 29 -4.90 2.87 7.15
N LYS A 30 -4.21 1.88 6.56
CA LYS A 30 -2.93 1.38 7.09
C LYS A 30 -1.85 2.46 7.15
N LEU A 31 -1.78 3.35 6.15
CA LEU A 31 -0.85 4.49 6.16
C LEU A 31 -1.24 5.55 7.19
N GLN A 32 -2.52 5.87 7.32
CA GLN A 32 -2.99 6.83 8.32
C GLN A 32 -2.68 6.34 9.73
N VAL A 33 -2.97 5.07 10.03
CA VAL A 33 -2.66 4.47 11.33
C VAL A 33 -1.15 4.46 11.59
N LEU A 34 -0.33 4.14 10.57
CA LEU A 34 1.13 4.22 10.66
C LEU A 34 1.60 5.62 11.09
N LEU A 35 1.09 6.67 10.44
CA LEU A 35 1.44 8.06 10.75
C LEU A 35 0.98 8.46 12.15
N VAL A 36 -0.25 8.11 12.53
CA VAL A 36 -0.81 8.39 13.86
C VAL A 36 0.03 7.72 14.95
N VAL A 37 0.34 6.43 14.81
CA VAL A 37 1.12 5.69 15.81
C VAL A 37 2.52 6.29 15.95
N ASN A 38 3.21 6.59 14.85
CA ASN A 38 4.53 7.22 14.92
C ASN A 38 4.46 8.63 15.54
N GLY A 39 3.43 9.42 15.22
CA GLY A 39 3.20 10.73 15.84
C GLY A 39 2.98 10.64 17.35
N LEU A 40 2.23 9.63 17.81
CA LEU A 40 2.01 9.37 19.23
C LEU A 40 3.29 8.93 19.94
N LEU A 41 4.10 8.07 19.33
CA LEU A 41 5.40 7.65 19.88
C LEU A 41 6.34 8.85 20.06
N VAL A 42 6.47 9.70 19.05
CA VAL A 42 7.28 10.92 19.12
C VAL A 42 6.74 11.90 20.17
N SER A 43 5.43 12.05 20.26
CA SER A 43 4.80 12.90 21.27
C SER A 43 5.06 12.39 22.69
N ALA A 44 4.99 11.07 22.91
CA ALA A 44 5.27 10.45 24.21
C ALA A 44 6.73 10.67 24.68
N ILE A 45 7.69 10.62 23.74
CA ILE A 45 9.10 10.94 24.00
C ILE A 45 9.28 12.39 24.46
N ASN A 46 8.60 13.33 23.80
CA ASN A 46 8.69 14.75 24.13
C ASN A 46 8.01 15.11 25.45
N VAL A 47 6.81 14.56 25.72
CA VAL A 47 6.04 14.85 26.94
C VAL A 47 6.67 14.25 28.19
N SER A 48 7.42 13.16 28.09
CA SER A 48 8.11 12.55 29.23
C SER A 48 9.34 13.34 29.73
N GLY A 49 9.52 14.58 29.28
CA GLY A 49 10.44 15.57 29.86
C GLY A 49 11.93 15.32 29.58
N GLY A 50 12.28 14.21 28.93
CA GLY A 50 13.66 13.86 28.59
C GLY A 50 14.05 14.21 27.15
N GLY A 51 13.09 14.33 26.22
CA GLY A 51 13.41 14.29 24.79
C GLY A 51 14.10 12.97 24.41
N PHE A 52 14.77 12.93 23.25
CA PHE A 52 15.45 11.73 22.76
C PHE A 52 16.69 11.36 23.60
N THR A 53 16.48 10.55 24.64
CA THR A 53 17.50 10.08 25.60
C THR A 53 17.69 8.57 25.57
N GLN A 54 18.79 8.08 26.13
CA GLN A 54 19.09 6.64 26.23
C GLN A 54 18.08 5.87 27.08
N LYS A 55 17.47 6.51 28.09
CA LYS A 55 16.51 5.88 29.01
C LYS A 55 15.25 5.37 28.31
N GLN A 56 14.94 5.91 27.14
CA GLN A 56 13.75 5.56 26.34
C GLN A 56 14.05 4.56 25.21
N TRP A 57 15.18 3.83 25.28
CA TRP A 57 15.60 2.87 24.26
C TRP A 57 14.49 1.88 23.86
N PHE A 58 13.65 1.47 24.81
CA PHE A 58 12.53 0.56 24.58
C PHE A 58 11.49 1.15 23.63
N VAL A 59 11.28 2.48 23.65
CA VAL A 59 10.36 3.18 22.73
C VAL A 59 10.91 3.13 21.31
N TYR A 60 12.22 3.33 21.14
CA TYR A 60 12.86 3.28 19.82
C TYR A 60 12.85 1.87 19.25
N LEU A 61 13.17 0.87 20.07
CA LEU A 61 13.10 -0.52 19.67
C LEU A 61 11.66 -0.93 19.31
N ALA A 62 10.69 -0.58 20.14
CA ALA A 62 9.27 -0.86 19.88
C ALA A 62 8.80 -0.15 18.60
N GLY A 63 9.16 1.11 18.39
CA GLY A 63 8.87 1.85 17.17
C GLY A 63 9.48 1.18 15.94
N GLY A 64 10.75 0.80 15.99
CA GLY A 64 11.42 0.09 14.90
C GLY A 64 10.76 -1.23 14.54
N VAL A 65 10.54 -2.09 15.54
CA VAL A 65 9.91 -3.40 15.37
C VAL A 65 8.46 -3.28 14.88
N PHE A 66 7.68 -2.36 15.45
CA PHE A 66 6.31 -2.09 15.02
C PHE A 66 6.25 -1.72 13.53
N ASN A 67 7.12 -0.79 13.10
CA ASN A 67 7.17 -0.35 11.71
C ASN A 67 7.64 -1.46 10.75
N LEU A 68 8.56 -2.34 11.17
CA LEU A 68 8.92 -3.52 10.39
C LEU A 68 7.73 -4.47 10.22
N ILE A 69 7.03 -4.82 11.30
CA ILE A 69 5.81 -5.65 11.24
C ILE A 69 4.76 -4.99 10.33
N TRP A 70 4.62 -3.67 10.42
CA TRP A 70 3.70 -2.90 9.59
C TRP A 70 4.06 -2.96 8.10
N THR A 71 5.35 -2.97 7.77
CA THR A 71 5.84 -3.15 6.40
C THR A 71 5.34 -4.46 5.79
N PHE A 72 5.43 -5.57 6.54
CA PHE A 72 4.89 -6.86 6.08
C PHE A 72 3.36 -6.85 5.96
N SER A 73 2.66 -6.17 6.88
CA SER A 73 1.20 -6.02 6.84
C SER A 73 0.73 -5.27 5.58
N ILE A 74 1.41 -4.18 5.22
CA ILE A 74 1.14 -3.45 3.96
C ILE A 74 1.57 -4.28 2.75
N GLY A 75 2.71 -4.97 2.84
CA GLY A 75 3.20 -5.92 1.84
C GLY A 75 2.18 -6.95 1.41
N ARG A 76 1.51 -7.59 2.37
CA ARG A 76 0.45 -8.58 2.09
C ARG A 76 -0.72 -7.97 1.31
N THR A 77 -1.16 -6.78 1.68
CA THR A 77 -2.23 -6.07 0.96
C THR A 77 -1.80 -5.69 -0.46
N ALA A 78 -0.58 -5.19 -0.63
CA ALA A 78 -0.05 -4.87 -1.95
C ALA A 78 0.05 -6.11 -2.85
N LEU A 79 0.49 -7.24 -2.28
CA LEU A 79 0.57 -8.53 -2.98
C LEU A 79 -0.81 -9.01 -3.44
N PHE A 80 -1.83 -8.95 -2.57
CA PHE A 80 -3.19 -9.36 -2.97
C PHE A 80 -3.74 -8.47 -4.07
N GLN A 81 -3.54 -7.15 -3.97
CA GLN A 81 -3.96 -6.23 -5.00
C GLN A 81 -3.31 -6.54 -6.36
N GLU A 82 -2.00 -6.78 -6.38
CA GLU A 82 -1.27 -7.17 -7.60
C GLU A 82 -1.78 -8.52 -8.14
N SER A 83 -2.03 -9.50 -7.27
CA SER A 83 -2.56 -10.80 -7.67
C SER A 83 -3.95 -10.74 -8.32
N TRP A 84 -4.84 -9.87 -7.84
CA TRP A 84 -6.17 -9.73 -8.44
C TRP A 84 -6.12 -8.93 -9.73
N GLN A 85 -5.24 -7.93 -9.81
CA GLN A 85 -4.99 -7.21 -11.05
C GLN A 85 -4.49 -8.15 -12.16
N MET A 86 -3.56 -9.05 -11.85
CA MET A 86 -3.10 -10.07 -12.80
C MET A 86 -4.23 -10.96 -13.30
N LYS A 87 -5.13 -11.41 -12.41
CA LYS A 87 -6.30 -12.24 -12.79
C LYS A 87 -7.31 -11.48 -13.65
N LEU A 88 -7.51 -10.19 -13.38
CA LEU A 88 -8.36 -9.31 -14.21
C LEU A 88 -7.77 -9.17 -15.61
N ASP A 89 -6.45 -8.99 -15.71
CA ASP A 89 -5.74 -8.92 -16.99
C ASP A 89 -5.80 -10.25 -17.77
N GLU A 90 -5.77 -11.39 -17.07
CA GLU A 90 -5.96 -12.72 -17.68
C GLU A 90 -7.36 -12.90 -18.27
N LEU A 91 -8.41 -12.52 -17.53
CA LEU A 91 -9.79 -12.58 -18.03
C LEU A 91 -10.00 -11.66 -19.23
N ARG A 92 -9.42 -10.46 -19.21
CA ARG A 92 -9.45 -9.54 -20.36
C ARG A 92 -8.77 -10.13 -21.59
N LYS A 93 -7.59 -10.74 -21.44
CA LYS A 93 -6.90 -11.39 -22.56
C LYS A 93 -7.71 -12.54 -23.18
N ARG A 94 -8.57 -13.19 -22.38
CA ARG A 94 -9.46 -14.26 -22.86
C ARG A 94 -10.64 -13.70 -23.66
N HIS A 95 -11.12 -12.50 -23.33
CA HIS A 95 -12.26 -11.83 -23.97
C HIS A 95 -11.86 -10.47 -24.59
N PRO A 96 -10.97 -10.44 -25.60
CA PRO A 96 -10.43 -9.19 -26.14
C PRO A 96 -11.49 -8.31 -26.83
N ASP A 97 -12.54 -8.93 -27.38
CA ASP A 97 -13.60 -8.24 -28.14
C ASP A 97 -14.79 -7.82 -27.26
N ASP A 98 -14.81 -8.22 -25.99
CA ASP A 98 -15.90 -7.91 -25.06
C ASP A 98 -15.53 -6.71 -24.16
N LEU A 99 -16.11 -5.55 -24.49
CA LEU A 99 -15.91 -4.28 -23.79
C LEU A 99 -16.21 -4.37 -22.28
N ARG A 100 -17.02 -5.33 -21.83
CA ARG A 100 -17.32 -5.53 -20.41
C ARG A 100 -16.07 -5.86 -19.58
N PHE A 101 -15.05 -6.45 -20.18
CA PHE A 101 -13.77 -6.78 -19.54
C PHE A 101 -12.71 -5.67 -19.67
N SER A 102 -13.03 -4.56 -20.34
CA SER A 102 -12.11 -3.43 -20.59
C SER A 102 -12.32 -2.22 -19.67
N ILE A 103 -13.13 -2.34 -18.61
CA ILE A 103 -13.43 -1.22 -17.68
C ILE A 103 -12.17 -0.63 -17.03
N LEU A 104 -11.12 -1.44 -16.85
CA LEU A 104 -9.84 -1.02 -16.28
C LEU A 104 -8.86 -0.42 -17.29
N GLU A 105 -9.24 -0.20 -18.55
CA GLU A 105 -8.43 0.49 -19.55
C GLU A 105 -8.04 1.88 -19.05
N THR A 106 -6.88 1.94 -18.42
CA THR A 106 -6.34 3.17 -17.84
C THR A 106 -5.11 3.62 -18.58
N ALA A 107 -4.47 2.77 -19.41
CA ALA A 107 -3.24 3.13 -20.10
C ALA A 107 -3.45 4.23 -21.15
N GLU A 108 -4.45 4.08 -22.03
CA GLU A 108 -4.78 5.08 -23.06
C GLU A 108 -5.32 6.37 -22.44
N TYR A 109 -6.21 6.28 -21.46
CA TYR A 109 -6.73 7.45 -20.75
C TYR A 109 -5.68 8.13 -19.86
N ARG A 110 -4.69 7.41 -19.32
CA ARG A 110 -3.53 8.01 -18.63
C ARG A 110 -2.66 8.84 -19.59
N GLN A 111 -2.60 8.48 -20.87
CA GLN A 111 -1.94 9.28 -21.90
C GLN A 111 -2.72 10.56 -22.26
N GLN A 112 -3.94 10.72 -21.77
CA GLN A 112 -4.72 11.96 -21.90
C GLN A 112 -4.69 12.81 -20.62
N ALA A 113 -4.22 12.26 -19.50
CA ALA A 113 -4.11 13.00 -18.24
C ALA A 113 -3.07 14.13 -18.31
N ALA A 114 -3.33 15.23 -17.59
CA ALA A 114 -2.47 16.41 -17.50
C ALA A 114 -1.04 16.04 -17.05
N GLY A 115 -0.04 16.75 -17.56
CA GLY A 115 1.39 16.42 -17.34
C GLY A 115 1.79 16.29 -15.88
N VAL A 116 1.24 17.15 -15.01
CA VAL A 116 1.47 17.11 -13.55
C VAL A 116 0.90 15.84 -12.93
N LEU A 117 -0.34 15.47 -13.26
CA LEU A 117 -0.98 14.24 -12.78
C LEU A 117 -0.24 13.00 -13.27
N ARG A 118 0.30 13.05 -14.50
CA ARG A 118 1.12 11.97 -15.02
C ARG A 118 2.44 11.85 -14.24
N ALA A 119 3.15 12.96 -14.00
CA ALA A 119 4.40 12.97 -13.26
C ALA A 119 4.24 12.38 -11.84
N PHE A 120 3.24 12.83 -11.07
CA PHE A 120 2.99 12.32 -9.72
C PHE A 120 2.32 10.94 -9.71
N GLY A 121 1.44 10.66 -10.68
CA GLY A 121 0.71 9.40 -10.80
C GLY A 121 1.51 8.25 -11.44
N CYS A 122 2.66 8.53 -12.04
CA CYS A 122 3.55 7.53 -12.63
C CYS A 122 4.24 6.65 -11.58
N ILE A 123 4.35 7.12 -10.33
CA ILE A 123 5.03 6.38 -9.29
C ILE A 123 4.08 5.32 -8.75
N PRO A 124 4.39 4.01 -8.91
CA PRO A 124 3.47 2.96 -8.51
C PRO A 124 3.21 3.05 -7.00
N SER A 125 1.94 2.99 -6.60
CA SER A 125 1.53 3.16 -5.20
C SER A 125 2.26 2.21 -4.24
N ARG A 126 2.65 1.02 -4.72
CA ARG A 126 3.42 0.03 -3.93
C ARG A 126 4.73 0.59 -3.38
N TRP A 127 5.39 1.51 -4.09
CA TRP A 127 6.65 2.10 -3.62
C TRP A 127 6.40 2.95 -2.36
N TYR A 128 5.49 3.93 -2.40
CA TYR A 128 5.21 4.73 -1.21
C TYR A 128 4.66 3.90 -0.05
N LEU A 129 3.86 2.88 -0.34
CA LEU A 129 3.24 2.01 0.66
C LEU A 129 4.25 1.15 1.43
N LEU A 130 5.23 0.58 0.72
CA LEU A 130 6.24 -0.29 1.34
C LEU A 130 7.38 0.51 1.96
N PHE A 131 7.79 1.61 1.31
CA PHE A 131 8.93 2.39 1.79
C PHE A 131 8.61 3.24 3.01
N SER A 132 7.38 3.75 3.15
CA SER A 132 7.02 4.59 4.32
C SER A 132 7.26 3.89 5.67
N PRO A 133 6.69 2.70 5.94
CA PRO A 133 6.95 2.01 7.21
C PRO A 133 8.41 1.57 7.34
N PHE A 134 9.08 1.18 6.24
CA PHE A 134 10.50 0.85 6.27
C PHE A 134 11.36 2.05 6.70
N ILE A 135 11.13 3.23 6.12
CA ILE A 135 11.84 4.46 6.48
C ILE A 135 11.63 4.81 7.96
N PHE A 136 10.39 4.68 8.47
CA PHE A 136 10.13 4.87 9.90
C PHE A 136 10.91 3.86 10.75
N ALA A 137 10.92 2.59 10.37
CA ALA A 137 11.68 1.57 11.08
C ALA A 137 13.18 1.90 11.12
N THR A 138 13.78 2.21 9.98
CA THR A 138 15.19 2.61 9.89
C THR A 138 15.47 3.84 10.74
N THR A 139 14.58 4.83 10.72
CA THR A 139 14.73 6.05 11.54
C THR A 139 14.75 5.72 13.03
N TRP A 140 13.85 4.87 13.51
CA TRP A 140 13.84 4.44 14.92
C TRP A 140 15.10 3.68 15.31
N PHE A 141 15.58 2.76 14.46
CA PHE A 141 16.82 2.03 14.73
C PHE A 141 18.05 2.94 14.70
N LEU A 142 18.11 3.92 13.79
CA LEU A 142 19.17 4.92 13.78
C LEU A 142 19.18 5.74 15.07
N VAL A 143 18.01 6.18 15.53
CA VAL A 143 17.88 6.89 16.82
C VAL A 143 18.35 5.99 17.98
N LEU A 144 17.97 4.71 17.98
CA LEU A 144 18.41 3.75 18.98
C LEU A 144 19.95 3.62 19.01
N LEU A 145 20.57 3.41 17.84
CA LEU A 145 22.03 3.26 17.73
C LEU A 145 22.78 4.53 18.16
N LEU A 146 22.28 5.71 17.76
CA LEU A 146 22.91 6.99 18.09
C LEU A 146 22.75 7.37 19.57
N LYS A 147 21.71 6.88 20.25
CA LYS A 147 21.42 7.19 21.66
C LYS A 147 21.80 6.08 22.62
N HIS A 148 22.31 4.96 22.11
CA HIS A 148 22.73 3.80 22.89
C HIS A 148 24.11 3.28 22.42
N PRO A 149 25.18 4.09 22.50
CA PRO A 149 26.55 3.61 22.28
C PRO A 149 26.97 2.58 23.33
#